data_AF-A0A355T828-F1
#
_entry.id   AF-A0A355T828-F1
#
_cell.length_a   1.000
_cell.length_b   1.000
_cell.length_c   1.000
_cell.angle_alpha   90.00
_cell.angle_beta   90.00
_cell.angle_gamma   90.00
#
_symmetry.space_group_name_H-M   'P 1'
#
loop_
_entity.id
_entity.type
_entity.pdbx_description
1 polymer ?
#
loop_
_entity_poly.entity_id
_entity_poly.type
_entity_poly.pdbx_seq_one_letter_code
_entity_poly.pdbx_strand_id
1 'polypeptide(L)' 'MKWLAKIDKPRQLKLEIVKELFKDLNPNKPDTYGYYLYVWENNRCTYDYLQDTLEIAIEQAEEDFGVPKNAWTKVE' A
#
# COMPACT_ATOMS: atom_id res chain seq x y z
N MET A 1 -5.45 9.00 3.46
CA MET A 1 -6.46 8.08 2.87
C MET A 1 -5.88 6.67 2.92
N LYS A 2 -6.70 5.66 3.20
CA LYS A 2 -6.24 4.28 3.38
C LYS A 2 -7.12 3.28 2.63
N TRP A 3 -6.55 2.18 2.19
CA TRP A 3 -7.25 1.06 1.56
C TRP A 3 -6.80 -0.24 2.21
N LEU A 4 -7.73 -1.18 2.34
CA LEU A 4 -7.48 -2.47 2.99
C LEU A 4 -7.87 -3.62 2.06
N ALA A 5 -7.04 -4.65 2.06
CA ALA A 5 -7.35 -5.96 1.48
C ALA A 5 -6.95 -7.06 2.47
N LYS A 6 -7.77 -8.11 2.53
CA LYS A 6 -7.48 -9.35 3.27
C LYS A 6 -7.48 -10.50 2.28
N ILE A 7 -6.47 -11.36 2.34
CA ILE A 7 -6.44 -12.57 1.52
C ILE A 7 -6.49 -13.78 2.45
N ASP A 8 -7.40 -14.70 2.14
CA ASP A 8 -7.46 -16.00 2.81
C ASP A 8 -6.45 -16.96 2.16
N LYS A 9 -5.17 -16.75 2.50
CA LYS A 9 -4.04 -17.62 2.16
C LYS A 9 -3.56 -18.32 3.43
N PRO A 10 -2.79 -19.44 3.34
CA PRO A 10 -2.32 -20.19 4.51
C PRO A 10 -1.54 -19.40 5.58
N ARG A 11 -1.16 -18.15 5.29
CA ARG A 11 -0.40 -17.25 6.18
C ARG A 11 -1.19 -16.04 6.71
N GLN A 12 -2.51 -15.92 6.45
CA GLN A 12 -3.35 -14.78 6.84
C GLN A 12 -2.66 -13.42 6.59
N LEU A 13 -2.55 -13.03 5.32
CA LEU A 13 -1.95 -11.74 4.96
C LEU A 13 -2.99 -10.63 5.01
N LYS A 14 -2.61 -9.52 5.65
CA LYS A 14 -3.33 -8.24 5.60
C LYS A 14 -2.47 -7.25 4.84
N LEU A 15 -3.06 -6.61 3.83
CA LEU A 15 -2.38 -5.55 3.08
C LEU A 15 -3.10 -4.24 3.28
N GLU A 16 -2.32 -3.18 3.38
CA GLU A 16 -2.82 -1.82 3.57
C GLU A 16 -2.13 -0.89 2.57
N ILE A 17 -2.90 -0.10 1.82
CA ILE A 17 -2.35 1.00 1.03
C ILE A 17 -2.65 2.31 1.76
N VAL A 18 -1.65 3.16 1.99
CA VAL A 18 -1.80 4.45 2.66
C VAL A 18 -1.24 5.56 1.77
N LYS A 19 -2.06 6.58 1.51
CA LYS A 19 -1.60 7.82 0.86
C LYS A 19 -0.95 8.72 1.91
N GLU A 20 0.32 9.05 1.70
CA GLU A 20 1.11 9.91 2.59
C GLU A 20 1.72 11.09 1.82
N LEU A 21 1.94 12.19 2.53
CA LEU A 21 2.62 13.39 2.02
C LEU A 21 4.13 13.25 2.26
N PHE A 22 4.90 13.39 1.20
CA PHE A 22 6.36 13.41 1.24
C PHE A 22 6.85 14.83 1.08
N LYS A 23 7.61 15.27 2.08
CA LYS A 23 8.35 16.53 2.02
C LYS A 23 9.70 16.24 1.42
N ASP A 24 10.00 16.88 0.30
CA ASP A 24 11.34 16.84 -0.25
C ASP A 24 12.29 17.59 0.70
N LEU A 25 13.50 17.07 0.87
CA LEU A 25 14.54 17.72 1.68
C LEU A 25 15.02 19.02 1.02
N ASN A 26 14.77 19.18 -0.28
CA ASN A 26 14.96 20.42 -1.01
C ASN A 26 13.73 21.34 -0.81
N PRO A 27 13.86 22.47 -0.09
CA PRO A 27 12.74 23.36 0.19
C PRO A 27 12.18 24.08 -1.05
N ASN A 28 12.85 23.98 -2.20
CA ASN A 28 12.37 24.54 -3.47
C ASN A 28 11.56 23.54 -4.29
N LYS A 29 11.44 22.28 -3.85
CA LYS A 29 10.56 21.31 -4.50
C LYS A 29 9.21 21.29 -3.80
N PRO A 30 8.11 21.18 -4.57
CA PRO A 30 6.79 21.06 -3.98
C PRO A 30 6.67 19.72 -3.26
N ASP A 31 5.93 19.72 -2.15
CA ASP A 31 5.54 18.48 -1.48
C ASP A 31 4.77 17.59 -2.46
N THR A 32 5.02 16.29 -2.42
CA THR A 32 4.36 15.30 -3.27
C THR A 32 3.62 14.27 -2.43
N TYR A 33 2.69 13.55 -3.04
CA TYR A 33 2.03 12.42 -2.38
C TYR A 33 2.53 11.13 -2.99
N GLY A 34 2.60 10.08 -2.18
CA GLY A 34 2.84 8.71 -2.62
C GLY A 34 1.92 7.74 -1.88
N TYR A 35 1.97 6.49 -2.29
CA TYR A 35 1.14 5.40 -1.78
C TYR A 35 2.04 4.29 -1.26
N TYR A 36 2.03 4.07 0.06
CA TYR A 36 2.70 2.95 0.67
C TYR A 36 1.82 1.71 0.63
N LEU A 37 2.34 0.60 0.12
CA LEU A 37 1.79 -0.74 0.28
C LEU A 37 2.49 -1.42 1.46
N TYR A 38 1.78 -1.58 2.58
CA TYR A 38 2.23 -2.31 3.75
C TYR A 38 1.71 -3.74 3.74
N VAL A 39 2.60 -4.70 3.99
CA VAL A 39 2.27 -6.12 4.07
C VAL A 39 2.45 -6.60 5.49
N TRP A 40 1.40 -7.19 6.06
CA TRP A 40 1.37 -7.66 7.42
C TRP A 40 1.17 -9.17 7.46
N GLU A 41 2.03 -9.85 8.21
CA GLU A 41 1.93 -11.27 8.54
C GLU A 41 1.94 -11.39 10.07
N ASN A 42 0.90 -12.02 10.65
CA ASN A 42 0.76 -12.19 12.11
C ASN A 42 0.95 -10.88 12.90
N ASN A 43 0.34 -9.78 12.44
CA ASN A 43 0.46 -8.42 13.00
C ASN A 43 1.86 -7.80 12.97
N ARG A 44 2.80 -8.38 12.24
CA ARG A 44 4.11 -7.79 11.96
C ARG A 44 4.15 -7.25 10.54
N CYS A 45 4.54 -5.99 10.38
CA CYS A 45 4.84 -5.43 9.07
C CYS A 45 6.11 -6.10 8.55
N THR A 46 6.01 -6.80 7.42
CA THR A 46 7.12 -7.53 6.80
C THR A 46 7.70 -6.79 5.61
N TYR A 47 6.90 -5.97 4.93
CA TYR A 47 7.30 -5.16 3.79
C TYR A 47 6.57 -3.83 3.74
N ASP A 48 7.27 -2.82 3.23
CA ASP A 48 6.74 -1.51 2.85
C ASP A 48 7.26 -1.14 1.46
N TYR A 49 6.36 -0.86 0.53
CA TYR A 49 6.69 -0.43 -0.83
C TYR A 49 6.08 0.93 -1.10
N LEU A 50 6.90 1.89 -1.54
CA LEU A 50 6.43 3.22 -1.94
C LEU A 50 6.17 3.26 -3.43
N GLN A 51 4.98 3.72 -3.82
CA GLN A 51 4.57 3.90 -5.20
C GLN A 51 4.04 5.32 -5.46
N ASP A 52 4.15 5.76 -6.71
CA ASP A 52 3.71 7.11 -7.12
C ASP A 52 2.18 7.24 -7.18
N THR A 53 1.46 6.16 -7.52
CA THR A 53 0.00 6.16 -7.67
C THR A 53 -0.67 5.00 -6.96
N LEU A 54 -1.98 5.14 -6.70
CA LEU A 54 -2.79 4.08 -6.10
C LEU A 54 -2.85 2.86 -7.03
N GLU A 55 -2.97 3.09 -8.34
CA GLU A 55 -3.06 2.05 -9.35
C GLU A 55 -1.81 1.17 -9.35
N ILE A 56 -0.61 1.78 -9.29
CA ILE A 56 0.66 1.04 -9.23
C ILE A 56 0.75 0.23 -7.92
N ALA A 57 0.32 0.80 -6.78
CA ALA A 57 0.30 0.06 -5.52
C ALA A 57 -0.65 -1.15 -5.54
N ILE A 58 -1.81 -1.03 -6.21
CA ILE A 58 -2.75 -2.14 -6.42
C ILE A 58 -2.16 -3.20 -7.36
N GLU A 59 -1.53 -2.78 -8.45
CA GLU A 59 -0.88 -3.67 -9.42
C GLU A 59 0.25 -4.47 -8.79
N GLN A 60 1.12 -3.79 -8.03
CA GLN A 60 2.17 -4.46 -7.28
C GLN A 60 1.60 -5.50 -6.30
N ALA A 61 0.51 -5.17 -5.61
CA ALA A 61 -0.10 -6.10 -4.67
C ALA A 61 -0.73 -7.34 -5.36
N GLU A 62 -1.22 -7.18 -6.58
CA GLU A 62 -1.68 -8.28 -7.41
C GLU A 62 -0.52 -9.17 -7.87
N GLU A 63 0.54 -8.57 -8.39
CA GLU A 63 1.71 -9.29 -8.93
C GLU A 63 2.50 -10.02 -7.84
N ASP A 64 2.83 -9.34 -6.74
CA ASP A 64 3.73 -9.87 -5.71
C ASP A 64 2.99 -10.76 -4.68
N PHE A 65 1.73 -10.45 -4.38
CA PHE A 65 0.98 -11.08 -3.29
C PHE A 65 -0.30 -11.79 -3.76
N GLY A 66 -0.71 -11.61 -5.02
CA GLY A 66 -1.92 -12.19 -5.57
C GLY A 66 -3.20 -11.59 -4.98
N VAL A 67 -3.19 -10.31 -4.58
CA VAL A 67 -4.39 -9.59 -4.16
C VAL A 67 -5.19 -9.19 -5.41
N PRO A 68 -6.44 -9.64 -5.58
CA PRO A 68 -7.26 -9.19 -6.71
C PRO A 68 -7.48 -7.66 -6.68
N LYS A 69 -7.41 -6.99 -7.83
CA LYS A 69 -7.61 -5.52 -7.90
C LYS A 69 -8.96 -5.05 -7.33
N ASN A 70 -9.98 -5.91 -7.33
CA ASN A 70 -11.31 -5.61 -6.78
C ASN A 70 -11.47 -5.94 -5.28
N ALA A 71 -10.43 -6.45 -4.61
CA ALA A 71 -10.46 -6.80 -3.19
C ALA A 71 -10.24 -5.59 -2.26
N TRP A 72 -9.90 -4.42 -2.81
CA TRP A 72 -9.55 -3.23 -2.06
C TRP A 72 -10.78 -2.44 -1.63
N THR A 73 -10.90 -2.21 -0.32
CA THR A 73 -11.91 -1.32 0.25
C THR A 73 -11.24 -0.06 0.77
N LYS A 74 -11.70 1.10 0.29
CA LYS A 74 -11.27 2.39 0.83
C LYS A 74 -11.83 2.54 2.25
N VAL A 75 -10.98 2.95 3.19
CA VAL A 75 -11.33 3.25 4.58
C VAL A 75 -10.89 4.68 4.91
N GLU A 76 -11.71 5.37 5.70
CA GLU A 76 -11.44 6.76 6.14
C GLU A 76 -10.30 6.82 7.15
#